data_AF-A0AAU9Y6P9-F1
#
_entry.id   AF-A0AAU9Y6P9-F1
#
_cell.length_a   1.000
_cell.length_b   1.000
_cell.length_c   1.000
_cell.angle_alpha   90.00
_cell.angle_beta   90.00
_cell.angle_gamma   90.00
#
_symmetry.space_group_name_H-M   'P 1'
#
loop_
_entity.id
_entity.type
_entity.pdbx_description
1 polymer ?
#
loop_
_entity_poly.entity_id
_entity_poly.type
_entity_poly.pdbx_seq_one_letter_code
_entity_poly.pdbx_strand_id
1 'polypeptide(L)'
;MFKAIEALSKRFDSLGTNMERKLDLVNVNVMNMSERTTALEMKDNQDSMFKAIEALSKRFDSLGTNMESCPLLKNPKNGFSHSHKNCTGEFISFSCNRSYWLNGPSERLCLNNGSWTGVQPTCEFGKSFTR
;
A
#
# COMPACT_ATOMS: atom_id res chain seq x y z
N MET A 1 -54.47 -57.54 22.45
CA MET A 1 -53.36 -57.15 23.35
C MET A 1 -52.10 -56.70 22.60
N PHE A 2 -51.60 -57.43 21.58
CA PHE A 2 -50.37 -57.07 20.85
C PHE A 2 -50.32 -55.67 20.23
N LYS A 3 -51.42 -55.21 19.59
CA LYS A 3 -51.46 -53.86 18.96
C LYS A 3 -51.34 -52.70 19.95
N ALA A 4 -51.71 -52.91 21.21
CA ALA A 4 -51.61 -51.88 22.25
C ALA A 4 -50.18 -51.78 22.81
N ILE A 5 -49.50 -52.92 22.97
CA ILE A 5 -48.09 -52.98 23.41
C ILE A 5 -47.19 -52.32 22.36
N GLU A 6 -47.42 -52.58 21.08
CA GLU A 6 -46.61 -51.98 19.99
C GLU A 6 -46.84 -50.46 19.86
N ALA A 7 -48.06 -49.98 20.10
CA ALA A 7 -48.36 -48.56 20.10
C ALA A 7 -47.71 -47.82 21.28
N LEU A 8 -47.62 -48.47 22.44
CA LEU A 8 -46.94 -47.93 23.61
C LEU A 8 -45.42 -47.95 23.47
N SER A 9 -44.83 -48.99 22.86
CA SER A 9 -43.40 -49.02 22.51
C SER A 9 -43.05 -47.84 21.59
N LYS A 10 -43.81 -47.65 20.50
CA LYS A 10 -43.58 -46.54 19.56
C LYS A 10 -43.74 -45.17 20.21
N ARG A 11 -44.63 -45.04 21.21
CA ARG A 11 -44.76 -43.80 21.99
C ARG A 11 -43.58 -43.56 22.94
N PHE A 12 -43.04 -44.61 23.56
CA PHE A 12 -41.88 -44.50 24.46
C PHE A 12 -40.60 -44.14 23.67
N ASP A 13 -40.41 -44.73 22.48
CA ASP A 13 -39.33 -44.39 21.55
C ASP A 13 -39.44 -42.95 21.02
N SER A 14 -40.67 -42.49 20.75
CA SER A 14 -40.95 -41.11 20.35
C SER A 14 -40.77 -40.10 21.50
N LEU A 15 -40.94 -40.52 22.76
CA LEU A 15 -40.72 -39.68 23.95
C LEU A 15 -39.22 -39.54 24.25
N GLY A 16 -38.44 -40.62 24.13
CA GLY A 16 -36.97 -40.59 24.28
C GLY A 16 -36.29 -39.69 23.24
N THR A 17 -36.67 -39.83 21.97
CA THR A 17 -36.12 -38.99 20.89
C THR A 17 -36.58 -37.52 20.94
N ASN A 18 -37.64 -37.18 21.69
CA ASN A 18 -38.07 -35.80 21.88
C ASN A 18 -37.30 -35.08 23.00
N MET A 19 -36.76 -35.84 23.97
CA MET A 19 -35.96 -35.30 25.06
C MET A 19 -34.51 -35.06 24.62
N GLU A 20 -33.94 -35.99 23.84
CA GLU A 20 -32.62 -35.84 23.21
C GLU A 20 -32.61 -34.72 22.14
N ARG A 21 -33.63 -34.64 21.27
CA ARG A 21 -33.71 -33.57 20.24
C ARG A 21 -33.87 -32.16 20.81
N LYS A 22 -34.46 -31.99 21.99
CA LYS A 22 -34.56 -30.67 22.64
C LYS A 22 -33.21 -30.22 23.19
N LEU A 23 -32.38 -31.15 23.66
CA LEU A 23 -31.01 -30.86 24.10
C LEU A 23 -30.09 -30.62 22.89
N ASP A 24 -30.28 -31.35 21.79
CA ASP A 24 -29.55 -31.15 20.53
C ASP A 24 -29.91 -29.84 19.82
N LEU A 25 -31.19 -29.44 19.77
CA LEU A 25 -31.56 -28.14 19.19
C LEU A 25 -31.04 -26.97 20.02
N VAL A 26 -31.07 -27.07 21.35
CA VAL A 26 -30.51 -26.03 22.22
C VAL A 26 -28.99 -25.97 22.05
N ASN A 27 -28.29 -27.10 21.99
CA ASN A 27 -26.85 -27.15 21.77
C ASN A 27 -26.43 -26.67 20.37
N VAL A 28 -27.16 -27.06 19.31
CA VAL A 28 -26.92 -26.57 17.93
C VAL A 28 -27.19 -25.08 17.83
N ASN A 29 -28.26 -24.57 18.45
CA ASN A 29 -28.55 -23.14 18.46
C ASN A 29 -27.51 -22.36 19.27
N VAL A 30 -27.03 -22.88 20.40
CA VAL A 30 -25.98 -22.25 21.22
C VAL A 30 -24.62 -22.27 20.52
N MET A 31 -24.22 -23.39 19.88
CA MET A 31 -22.98 -23.48 19.10
C MET A 31 -23.04 -22.59 17.84
N ASN A 32 -24.16 -22.56 17.12
CA ASN A 32 -24.35 -21.68 15.96
C ASN A 32 -24.44 -20.20 16.38
N MET A 33 -25.00 -19.87 17.56
CA MET A 33 -24.93 -18.52 18.12
C MET A 33 -23.51 -18.16 18.56
N SER A 34 -22.75 -19.08 19.19
CA SER A 34 -21.37 -18.88 19.62
C SER A 34 -20.39 -18.74 18.46
N GLU A 35 -20.58 -19.54 17.41
CA GLU A 35 -19.84 -19.46 16.14
C GLU A 35 -20.24 -18.20 15.36
N ARG A 36 -21.51 -17.78 15.40
CA ARG A 36 -21.94 -16.49 14.82
C ARG A 36 -21.43 -15.30 15.61
N THR A 37 -21.43 -15.33 16.95
CA THR A 37 -20.88 -14.24 17.77
C THR A 37 -19.39 -14.11 17.55
N THR A 38 -18.64 -15.22 17.55
CA THR A 38 -17.20 -15.20 17.25
C THR A 38 -16.90 -14.84 15.79
N ALA A 39 -17.69 -15.30 14.82
CA ALA A 39 -17.50 -14.94 13.41
C ALA A 39 -17.87 -13.46 13.13
N LEU A 40 -18.91 -12.93 13.77
CA LEU A 40 -19.28 -11.52 13.70
C LEU A 40 -18.20 -10.66 14.39
N GLU A 41 -17.70 -11.07 15.55
CA GLU A 41 -16.58 -10.41 16.24
C GLU A 41 -15.28 -10.46 15.42
N MET A 42 -14.99 -11.59 14.77
CA MET A 42 -13.85 -11.73 13.86
C MET A 42 -14.01 -10.84 12.62
N LYS A 43 -15.23 -10.73 12.08
CA LYS A 43 -15.55 -9.87 10.93
C LYS A 43 -15.49 -8.39 11.30
N ASP A 44 -16.00 -8.01 12.47
CA ASP A 44 -15.94 -6.65 13.00
C ASP A 44 -14.50 -6.24 13.32
N ASN A 45 -13.68 -7.16 13.86
CA ASN A 45 -12.25 -6.94 14.07
C ASN A 45 -11.50 -6.79 12.74
N GLN A 46 -11.84 -7.60 11.73
CA GLN A 46 -11.25 -7.50 10.40
C GLN A 46 -11.63 -6.20 9.69
N ASP A 47 -12.89 -5.76 9.80
CA ASP A 47 -13.37 -4.49 9.23
C ASP A 47 -12.80 -3.28 9.99
N SER A 48 -12.60 -3.39 11.30
CA SER A 48 -11.94 -2.37 12.13
C SER A 48 -10.46 -2.23 11.79
N MET A 49 -9.74 -3.34 11.61
CA MET A 49 -8.36 -3.32 11.14
C MET A 49 -8.25 -2.78 9.72
N PHE A 50 -9.16 -3.16 8.81
CA PHE A 50 -9.16 -2.64 7.44
C PHE A 50 -9.40 -1.13 7.42
N LYS A 51 -10.34 -0.62 8.22
CA LYS A 51 -10.54 0.83 8.39
C LYS A 51 -9.32 1.54 8.97
N ALA A 52 -8.60 0.92 9.90
CA ALA A 52 -7.36 1.47 10.43
C ALA A 52 -6.26 1.53 9.34
N ILE A 53 -6.12 0.48 8.54
CA ILE A 53 -5.19 0.43 7.39
C ILE A 53 -5.57 1.50 6.35
N GLU A 54 -6.85 1.65 6.03
CA GLU A 54 -7.32 2.66 5.08
C GLU A 54 -7.10 4.09 5.60
N ALA A 55 -7.30 4.33 6.90
CA ALA A 55 -7.01 5.61 7.54
C ALA A 55 -5.52 5.95 7.54
N LEU A 56 -4.65 4.94 7.70
CA LEU A 56 -3.20 5.09 7.60
C LEU A 56 -2.77 5.32 6.13
N SER A 57 -3.40 4.65 5.16
CA SER A 57 -3.18 4.88 3.72
C SER A 57 -3.56 6.31 3.33
N LYS A 58 -4.72 6.81 3.76
CA LYS A 58 -5.16 8.19 3.51
C LYS A 58 -4.22 9.23 4.13
N ARG A 59 -3.64 8.93 5.30
CA ARG A 59 -2.60 9.78 5.90
C ARG A 59 -1.34 9.80 5.05
N PHE A 60 -0.96 8.67 4.45
CA PHE A 60 0.17 8.59 3.52
C PHE A 60 -0.07 9.39 2.24
N ASP A 61 -1.29 9.36 1.68
CA ASP A 61 -1.67 10.19 0.54
C ASP A 61 -1.59 11.70 0.86
N SER A 62 -1.92 12.09 2.09
CA SER A 62 -1.80 13.48 2.58
C SER A 62 -0.37 13.91 2.91
N LEU A 63 0.57 12.97 3.02
CA LEU A 63 2.01 13.25 3.16
C LEU A 63 2.67 13.62 1.83
N GLY A 64 1.90 13.71 0.75
CA GLY A 64 2.32 14.36 -0.49
C GLY A 64 3.51 13.65 -1.15
N THR A 65 3.37 12.36 -1.45
CA THR A 65 4.26 11.67 -2.39
C THR A 65 3.90 11.97 -3.85
N ASN A 66 3.42 13.18 -4.16
CA ASN A 66 3.55 13.68 -5.52
C ASN A 66 5.02 14.04 -5.71
N MET A 67 5.83 12.99 -5.81
CA MET A 67 7.21 13.05 -6.26
C MET A 67 7.15 13.43 -7.73
N GLU A 68 6.87 14.71 -8.01
CA GLU A 68 6.95 15.24 -9.36
C GLU A 68 8.40 15.10 -9.81
N SER A 69 8.59 14.18 -10.74
CA SER A 69 9.90 13.98 -11.35
C SER A 69 10.17 15.13 -12.31
N CYS A 70 11.36 15.71 -12.23
CA CYS A 70 11.77 16.76 -13.14
C CYS A 70 12.00 16.20 -14.55
N PRO A 71 11.88 17.01 -15.62
CA PRO A 71 12.17 16.58 -16.98
C PRO A 71 13.59 16.02 -17.11
N LEU A 72 13.78 14.97 -17.93
CA LEU A 72 15.12 14.45 -18.19
C LEU A 72 15.98 15.52 -18.88
N LEU A 73 17.11 15.87 -18.25
CA LEU A 73 18.06 16.80 -18.83
C LEU A 73 18.92 16.08 -19.87
N LYS A 74 19.24 16.80 -20.95
CA LYS A 74 20.15 16.31 -21.98
C LYS A 74 21.59 16.63 -21.60
N ASN A 75 22.52 15.83 -22.12
CA ASN A 75 23.94 16.15 -22.05
C ASN A 75 24.22 17.51 -22.72
N PRO A 76 25.03 18.37 -22.10
CA PRO A 76 25.54 19.55 -22.77
C PRO A 76 26.41 19.15 -23.96
N LYS A 77 26.45 19.99 -25.01
CA LYS A 77 27.35 19.77 -26.14
C LYS A 77 28.80 19.73 -25.62
N ASN A 78 29.56 18.71 -25.98
CA ASN A 78 30.92 18.46 -25.47
C ASN A 78 30.99 18.21 -23.95
N GLY A 79 29.95 17.63 -23.35
CA GLY A 79 29.97 17.22 -21.96
C GLY A 79 28.93 16.15 -21.63
N PHE A 80 28.75 15.90 -20.34
CA PHE A 80 27.91 14.84 -19.80
C PHE A 80 27.12 15.34 -18.60
N SER A 81 25.90 14.85 -18.45
CA SER A 81 25.11 14.94 -17.23
C SER A 81 25.18 13.63 -16.46
N HIS A 82 25.41 13.69 -15.16
CA HIS A 82 25.66 12.57 -14.28
C HIS A 82 24.46 12.47 -13.33
N SER A 83 23.45 11.71 -13.73
CA SER A 83 22.40 11.28 -12.82
C SER A 83 21.71 10.02 -13.33
N HIS A 84 21.23 9.22 -12.38
CA HIS A 84 20.43 8.02 -12.61
C HIS A 84 18.94 8.24 -12.30
N LYS A 85 18.57 9.38 -11.70
CA LYS A 85 17.21 9.68 -11.22
C LYS A 85 16.90 11.18 -11.37
N ASN A 86 15.61 11.48 -11.56
CA ASN A 86 15.08 12.83 -11.69
C ASN A 86 13.97 13.11 -10.67
N CYS A 87 13.96 12.38 -9.55
CA CYS A 87 12.97 12.55 -8.49
C CYS A 87 13.19 13.88 -7.77
N THR A 88 12.12 14.46 -7.23
CA THR A 88 12.20 15.63 -6.33
C THR A 88 13.25 15.39 -5.23
N GLY A 89 14.12 16.38 -4.99
CA GLY A 89 15.20 16.32 -4.01
C GLY A 89 16.52 15.75 -4.54
N GLU A 90 16.54 15.15 -5.73
CA GLU A 90 17.76 14.62 -6.35
C GLU A 90 18.59 15.72 -7.02
N PHE A 91 19.91 15.52 -7.03
CA PHE A 91 20.87 16.37 -7.74
C PHE A 91 21.34 15.72 -9.03
N ILE A 92 21.64 16.54 -10.03
CA ILE A 92 22.33 16.16 -11.26
C ILE A 92 23.56 17.03 -11.45
N SER A 93 24.71 16.41 -11.67
CA SER A 93 25.97 17.11 -11.92
C SER A 93 26.37 17.07 -13.39
N PHE A 94 27.20 18.03 -13.81
CA PHE A 94 27.64 18.16 -15.18
C PHE A 94 29.16 18.18 -15.27
N SER A 95 29.70 17.52 -16.29
CA SER A 95 31.12 17.58 -16.63
C SER A 95 31.31 17.87 -18.12
N CYS A 96 32.48 18.40 -18.47
CA CYS A 96 32.85 18.66 -19.86
C CYS A 96 33.94 17.69 -20.33
N ASN A 97 33.97 17.47 -21.65
CA ASN A 97 35.06 16.77 -22.32
C ASN A 97 36.39 17.49 -22.10
N ARG A 98 37.49 16.77 -22.31
CA ARG A 98 38.84 17.35 -22.25
C ARG A 98 38.93 18.60 -23.15
N SER A 99 39.60 19.63 -22.65
CA SER A 99 39.79 20.95 -23.31
C SER A 99 38.55 21.86 -23.36
N TYR A 100 37.44 21.43 -22.76
CA TYR A 100 36.25 22.26 -22.55
C TYR A 100 36.07 22.56 -21.06
N TRP A 101 35.53 23.74 -20.78
CA TRP A 101 35.24 24.22 -19.43
C TRP A 101 33.74 24.42 -19.26
N LEU A 102 33.23 24.09 -18.08
CA LEU A 102 31.83 24.26 -17.76
C LEU A 102 31.53 25.75 -17.54
N ASN A 103 30.57 26.27 -18.31
CA ASN A 103 30.02 27.61 -18.12
C ASN A 103 28.59 27.48 -17.57
N GLY A 104 28.37 28.01 -16.36
CA GLY A 104 27.13 27.87 -15.61
C GLY A 104 27.26 26.92 -14.40
N PRO A 105 26.15 26.53 -13.78
CA PRO A 105 26.15 25.72 -12.56
C PRO A 105 26.63 24.29 -12.83
N SER A 106 27.51 23.77 -11.97
CA SER A 106 27.98 22.37 -12.02
C SER A 106 26.94 21.36 -11.60
N GLU A 107 25.93 21.79 -10.85
CA GLU A 107 24.88 20.94 -10.30
C GLU A 107 23.53 21.63 -10.37
N ARG A 108 22.46 20.83 -10.50
CA ARG A 108 21.07 21.28 -10.45
C ARG A 108 20.28 20.36 -9.52
N LEU A 109 19.33 20.94 -8.79
CA LEU A 109 18.43 20.24 -7.86
C LEU A 109 17.05 20.13 -8.48
N CYS A 110 16.42 18.95 -8.40
CA CYS A 110 15.02 18.79 -8.75
C CYS A 110 14.13 19.29 -7.61
N LEU A 111 13.39 20.36 -7.86
CA LEU A 111 12.49 20.96 -6.88
C LEU A 111 11.15 20.22 -6.81
N ASN A 112 10.45 20.40 -5.70
CA ASN A 112 9.13 19.80 -5.46
C ASN A 112 8.03 20.25 -6.45
N ASN A 113 8.29 21.26 -7.28
CA ASN A 113 7.40 21.72 -8.35
C ASN A 113 7.73 21.11 -9.72
N GLY A 114 8.52 20.02 -9.74
CA GLY A 114 8.92 19.33 -10.96
C GLY A 114 9.90 20.12 -11.85
N SER A 115 10.56 21.16 -11.32
CA SER A 115 11.53 21.96 -12.09
C SER A 115 12.95 21.85 -11.56
N TRP A 116 13.94 21.95 -12.45
CA TRP A 116 15.35 21.98 -12.06
C TRP A 116 15.80 23.40 -11.70
N THR A 117 16.56 23.54 -10.61
CA THR A 117 17.17 24.83 -10.24
C THR A 117 18.15 25.34 -11.29
N GLY A 118 18.34 26.65 -11.37
CA GLY A 118 19.33 27.26 -12.25
C GLY A 118 19.07 27.02 -13.75
N VAL A 119 20.13 27.16 -14.54
CA VAL A 119 20.09 27.04 -16.01
C VAL A 119 20.91 25.86 -16.49
N GLN A 120 20.60 25.35 -17.67
CA GLN A 120 21.40 24.30 -18.30
C GLN A 120 22.81 24.83 -18.61
N PRO A 121 23.88 24.23 -18.07
CA PRO A 121 25.24 24.68 -18.34
C PRO A 121 25.66 24.30 -19.77
N THR A 122 26.67 25.02 -20.27
CA THR A 122 27.31 24.74 -21.56
C THR A 122 28.79 24.38 -21.35
N CYS A 123 29.38 23.66 -22.30
CA CYS A 123 30.81 23.41 -22.31
C CYS A 123 31.46 24.27 -23.39
N GLU A 124 32.32 25.20 -22.96
CA GLU A 124 32.99 26.15 -23.83
C GLU A 124 34.47 25.78 -24.01
N PHE A 125 34.96 25.82 -25.24
CA PHE A 125 36.36 25.53 -25.54
C PHE A 125 37.25 26.66 -25.01
N GLY A 126 38.31 26.31 -24.29
CA GLY A 126 39.43 27.23 -24.05
C GLY A 126 39.18 28.45 -23.15
N LYS A 127 38.05 28.54 -22.43
CA LYS A 127 37.87 29.58 -21.40
C LYS A 127 38.22 29.06 -20.02
N SER A 128 39.50 29.16 -19.67
CA SER A 128 39.91 29.30 -18.28
C SER A 128 39.24 30.57 -17.74
N PHE A 129 38.39 30.47 -16.72
CA PHE A 129 38.02 31.65 -15.94
C PHE A 129 39.30 32.17 -15.25
N THR A 130 39.97 33.13 -15.87
CA THR A 130 41.00 33.93 -15.21
C THR A 130 40.33 34.68 -14.05
N ARG A 131 40.88 34.43 -12.86
CA ARG A 131 40.45 34.94 -11.56
C ARG A 131 40.59 36.46 -11.46
#